data_AF-A0A8I1UNE0-F1
#
_entry.id   AF-A0A8I1UNE0-F1
#
_cell.length_a   1.000
_cell.length_b   1.000
_cell.length_c   1.000
_cell.angle_alpha   90.00
_cell.angle_beta   90.00
_cell.angle_gamma   90.00
#
_symmetry.space_group_name_H-M   'P 1'
#
loop_
_entity.id
_entity.type
_entity.pdbx_description
1 polymer ?
#
loop_
_entity_poly.entity_id
_entity_poly.type
_entity_poly.pdbx_seq_one_letter_code
_entity_poly.pdbx_strand_id
1 'polypeptide(L)'
;MMACKAKATLAGAAVLLLGAGAAHAQSGDAAIAGEMRECRQLRDEAARIACYDTIPVGQDQGRGQGQGQGQGQPAGSPAASPAASPAPAPPPPAARAPAGFGAGQLPRPATSTPAEPDRITAQVAVAIEREPGIWLLTLEDGAQWAFVDSVPPSYDPPRRGKAVELLGTALGGYLMRYAGQRGIRVHRVR
;
A
#
# COMPACT_ATOMS: atom_id res chain seq x y z
N MET A 1 76.74 21.58 18.58
CA MET A 1 76.24 22.77 19.28
C MET A 1 75.04 23.31 18.53
N MET A 2 73.87 23.31 19.18
CA MET A 2 72.55 23.70 18.63
C MET A 2 72.50 25.19 18.28
N ALA A 3 71.78 25.54 17.20
CA ALA A 3 70.95 26.74 17.16
C ALA A 3 69.84 26.56 16.13
N CYS A 4 68.63 26.37 16.64
CA CYS A 4 67.36 26.32 15.92
C CYS A 4 66.92 27.75 15.58
N LYS A 5 66.53 28.03 14.33
CA LYS A 5 65.64 29.16 14.01
C LYS A 5 64.67 28.76 12.89
N ALA A 6 63.46 28.42 13.32
CA ALA A 6 62.29 28.27 12.49
C ALA A 6 61.92 29.59 11.79
N LYS A 7 61.57 29.51 10.51
CA LYS A 7 60.76 30.52 9.82
C LYS A 7 59.52 29.81 9.30
N ALA A 8 58.40 30.12 9.93
CA ALA A 8 57.07 29.74 9.48
C ALA A 8 56.55 30.78 8.47
N THR A 9 55.53 30.36 7.70
CA THR A 9 54.65 31.10 6.78
C THR A 9 55.23 31.32 5.36
N LEU A 10 54.50 31.11 4.26
CA LEU A 10 53.06 30.98 4.01
C LEU A 10 52.82 30.32 2.63
N ALA A 11 51.62 29.74 2.44
CA ALA A 11 50.94 29.46 1.15
C ALA A 11 51.55 28.35 0.27
N GLY A 12 50.82 27.32 -0.17
CA GLY A 12 49.39 27.18 -0.36
C GLY A 12 49.17 26.71 -1.80
N ALA A 13 48.86 25.41 -1.98
CA ALA A 13 48.12 24.86 -3.13
C ALA A 13 48.03 23.33 -3.00
N ALA A 14 47.24 22.86 -2.04
CA ALA A 14 46.62 21.55 -2.16
C ALA A 14 45.41 21.72 -3.08
N VAL A 15 45.53 21.29 -4.35
CA VAL A 15 44.35 21.11 -5.22
C VAL A 15 44.19 19.61 -5.43
N LEU A 16 43.42 19.03 -4.51
CA LEU A 16 42.74 17.75 -4.66
C LEU A 16 41.76 17.88 -5.84
N LEU A 17 42.11 17.28 -6.98
CA LEU A 17 41.16 17.01 -8.08
C LEU A 17 40.23 15.86 -7.67
N LEU A 18 39.28 16.14 -6.77
CA LEU A 18 38.13 15.27 -6.51
C LEU A 18 36.93 15.73 -7.34
N GLY A 19 36.48 14.85 -8.24
CA GLY A 19 35.06 14.63 -8.57
C GLY A 19 34.27 15.78 -9.19
N ALA A 20 34.39 15.98 -10.51
CA ALA A 20 33.33 16.58 -11.31
C ALA A 20 32.59 15.48 -12.08
N GLY A 21 31.58 14.88 -11.46
CA GLY A 21 30.85 13.74 -12.02
C GLY A 21 29.49 13.51 -11.38
N ALA A 22 28.70 14.57 -11.17
CA ALA A 22 27.28 14.46 -10.80
C ALA A 22 26.55 15.77 -11.10
N ALA A 23 26.32 16.08 -12.38
CA ALA A 23 25.53 17.27 -12.77
C ALA A 23 24.55 17.01 -13.93
N HIS A 24 24.17 15.75 -14.18
CA HIS A 24 23.22 15.39 -15.26
C HIS A 24 21.93 14.73 -14.77
N ALA A 25 21.69 14.69 -13.45
CA ALA A 25 20.46 14.12 -12.90
C ALA A 25 19.29 15.13 -12.77
N GLN A 26 19.55 16.44 -12.83
CA GLN A 26 18.53 17.47 -12.49
C GLN A 26 17.82 18.10 -13.70
N SER A 27 18.28 17.86 -14.93
CA SER A 27 17.69 18.48 -16.13
C SER A 27 16.37 17.83 -16.55
N GLY A 28 16.20 16.52 -16.31
CA GLY A 28 14.99 15.77 -16.66
C GLY A 28 13.77 16.20 -15.84
N ASP A 29 13.92 16.32 -14.52
CA ASP A 29 12.82 16.68 -13.63
C ASP A 29 12.28 18.09 -13.89
N ALA A 30 13.16 19.05 -14.17
CA ALA A 30 12.78 20.43 -14.47
C ALA A 30 12.01 20.55 -15.81
N ALA A 31 12.41 19.75 -16.81
CA ALA A 31 11.74 19.69 -18.11
C ALA A 31 10.32 19.09 -17.98
N ILE A 32 10.19 17.95 -17.29
CA ILE A 32 8.89 17.30 -17.04
C ILE A 32 7.96 18.24 -16.25
N ALA A 33 8.48 18.91 -15.22
CA ALA A 33 7.70 19.89 -14.45
C ALA A 33 7.27 21.11 -15.29
N GLY A 34 8.04 21.47 -16.32
CA GLY A 34 7.70 22.50 -17.30
C GLY A 34 6.51 22.10 -18.17
N GLU A 35 6.60 20.93 -18.79
CA GLU A 35 5.55 20.37 -19.65
C GLU A 35 4.22 20.24 -18.89
N MET A 36 4.26 19.76 -17.64
CA MET A 36 3.07 19.66 -16.78
C MET A 36 2.42 21.02 -16.50
N ARG A 37 3.20 22.12 -16.43
CA ARG A 37 2.64 23.47 -16.23
C ARG A 37 2.01 24.01 -17.51
N GLU A 38 2.50 23.61 -18.67
CA GLU A 38 1.96 24.01 -19.97
C GLU A 38 0.62 23.34 -20.25
N CYS A 39 0.52 22.01 -20.05
CA CYS A 39 -0.75 21.29 -20.21
C CYS A 39 -1.87 21.84 -19.31
N ARG A 40 -1.55 22.35 -18.11
CA ARG A 40 -2.53 22.99 -17.21
C ARG A 40 -3.14 24.27 -17.76
N GLN A 41 -2.45 24.96 -18.65
CA GLN A 41 -2.90 26.25 -19.19
C GLN A 41 -3.94 26.09 -20.30
N LEU A 42 -4.07 24.89 -20.87
CA LEU A 42 -5.10 24.58 -21.85
C LEU A 42 -6.49 24.64 -21.21
N ARG A 43 -7.34 25.53 -21.75
CA ARG A 43 -8.72 25.74 -21.30
C ARG A 43 -9.69 24.71 -21.86
N ASP A 44 -9.37 24.15 -23.02
CA ASP A 44 -10.13 23.06 -23.63
C ASP A 44 -9.84 21.74 -22.92
N GLU A 45 -10.89 21.02 -22.53
CA GLU A 45 -10.76 19.82 -21.72
C GLU A 45 -10.17 18.65 -22.50
N ALA A 46 -10.63 18.44 -23.74
CA ALA A 46 -10.15 17.35 -24.58
C ALA A 46 -8.68 17.55 -24.95
N ALA A 47 -8.28 18.79 -25.30
CA ALA A 47 -6.89 19.13 -25.59
C ALA A 47 -5.99 18.98 -24.36
N ARG A 48 -6.47 19.34 -23.17
CA ARG A 48 -5.71 19.18 -21.92
C ARG A 48 -5.45 17.72 -21.60
N ILE A 49 -6.45 16.85 -21.74
CA ILE A 49 -6.30 15.42 -21.47
C ILE A 49 -5.27 14.82 -22.45
N ALA A 50 -5.42 15.09 -23.75
CA ALA A 50 -4.49 14.62 -24.77
C ALA A 50 -3.04 15.10 -24.53
N CYS A 51 -2.84 16.32 -24.01
CA CYS A 51 -1.52 16.85 -23.66
C CYS A 51 -0.83 16.04 -22.54
N TYR A 52 -1.56 15.62 -21.51
CA TYR A 52 -0.98 14.80 -20.43
C TYR A 52 -0.61 13.40 -20.89
N ASP A 53 -1.39 12.81 -21.80
CA ASP A 53 -1.14 11.46 -22.32
C ASP A 53 0.15 11.37 -23.15
N THR A 54 0.65 12.50 -23.64
CA THR A 54 1.92 12.56 -24.38
C THR A 54 3.16 12.71 -23.51
N ILE A 55 3.03 12.91 -22.20
CA ILE A 55 4.18 13.08 -21.30
C ILE A 55 4.86 11.71 -21.09
N PRO A 56 6.13 11.54 -21.49
CA PRO A 56 6.84 10.28 -21.34
C PRO A 56 7.28 10.07 -19.89
N VAL A 57 6.36 9.64 -19.02
CA VAL A 57 6.68 9.21 -17.65
C VAL A 57 7.33 7.83 -17.69
N GLY A 58 8.60 7.76 -17.28
CA GLY A 58 9.37 6.50 -17.22
C GLY A 58 10.29 6.23 -18.41
N GLN A 59 10.54 7.22 -19.28
CA GLN A 59 11.61 7.12 -20.27
C GLN A 59 12.91 7.71 -19.71
N ASP A 60 13.78 6.84 -19.20
CA ASP A 60 15.21 7.16 -19.05
C ASP A 60 15.70 7.72 -20.38
N GLN A 61 16.22 8.95 -20.37
CA GLN A 61 16.64 9.65 -21.57
C GLN A 61 17.83 8.95 -22.20
N GLY A 62 17.53 8.00 -23.07
CA GLY A 62 18.52 7.18 -23.74
C GLY A 62 17.88 6.23 -24.72
N ARG A 63 17.19 6.79 -25.75
CA ARG A 63 17.15 6.30 -27.16
C ARG A 63 15.89 6.76 -27.90
N GLY A 64 16.10 7.70 -28.83
CA GLY A 64 15.56 7.72 -30.19
C GLY A 64 14.05 7.53 -30.42
N GLN A 65 13.42 8.64 -30.82
CA GLN A 65 12.36 8.79 -31.83
C GLN A 65 11.45 7.59 -32.18
N GLY A 66 10.14 7.78 -32.00
CA GLY A 66 9.11 6.96 -32.63
C GLY A 66 7.77 7.69 -32.62
N GLN A 67 7.41 8.26 -33.78
CA GLN A 67 6.17 8.95 -34.08
C GLN A 67 4.95 8.02 -33.97
N GLY A 68 3.81 8.57 -33.56
CA GLY A 68 2.51 7.87 -33.59
C GLY A 68 1.36 8.85 -33.59
N GLN A 69 1.07 9.40 -34.77
CA GLN A 69 -0.13 10.20 -35.04
C GLN A 69 -1.36 9.28 -35.08
N GLY A 70 -2.42 9.66 -34.35
CA GLY A 70 -3.72 8.98 -34.40
C GLY A 70 -4.84 10.02 -34.34
N GLN A 71 -5.25 10.49 -35.51
CA GLN A 71 -6.41 11.36 -35.70
C GLN A 71 -7.71 10.59 -35.46
N GLY A 72 -8.68 11.20 -34.77
CA GLY A 72 -10.00 10.62 -34.58
C GLY A 72 -11.00 11.63 -34.04
N GLN A 73 -11.56 12.44 -34.93
CA GLN A 73 -12.77 13.23 -34.67
C GLN A 73 -14.00 12.30 -34.75
N PRO A 74 -15.02 12.53 -33.93
CA PRO A 74 -16.25 12.99 -34.55
C PRO A 74 -16.97 14.12 -33.80
N ALA A 75 -17.67 14.88 -34.63
CA ALA A 75 -18.62 15.92 -34.31
C ALA A 75 -19.92 15.37 -33.70
N GLY A 76 -20.64 16.24 -32.99
CA GLY A 76 -22.10 16.14 -32.85
C GLY A 76 -22.61 16.36 -31.43
N SER A 77 -22.82 17.63 -31.04
CA SER A 77 -23.73 17.96 -29.95
C SER A 77 -25.10 18.32 -30.54
N PRO A 78 -26.21 17.65 -30.16
CA PRO A 78 -27.51 18.25 -30.30
C PRO A 78 -27.86 19.10 -29.06
N ALA A 79 -28.27 20.31 -29.39
CA ALA A 79 -29.06 21.31 -28.68
C ALA A 79 -29.66 20.94 -27.31
N ALA A 80 -29.39 21.83 -26.36
CA ALA A 80 -30.16 22.00 -25.13
C ALA A 80 -31.63 22.39 -25.44
N SER A 81 -32.55 21.86 -24.63
CA SER A 81 -33.90 22.41 -24.46
C SER A 81 -34.17 22.71 -22.98
N PRO A 82 -35.01 23.71 -22.69
CA PRO A 82 -34.97 24.48 -21.46
C PRO A 82 -35.58 23.78 -20.25
N ALA A 83 -35.07 24.17 -19.08
CA ALA A 83 -35.51 23.77 -17.76
C ALA A 83 -36.99 24.10 -17.52
N ALA A 84 -37.76 23.09 -17.13
CA ALA A 84 -39.04 23.28 -16.46
C ALA A 84 -38.79 23.44 -14.95
N SER A 85 -39.39 24.48 -14.36
CA SER A 85 -39.30 24.80 -12.93
C SER A 85 -39.80 23.66 -12.03
N PRO A 86 -39.18 23.38 -10.88
CA PRO A 86 -39.59 22.30 -9.99
C PRO A 86 -40.80 22.67 -9.12
N ALA A 87 -41.67 21.68 -8.93
CA ALA A 87 -42.79 21.65 -7.99
C ALA A 87 -42.29 21.51 -6.51
N PRO A 88 -43.14 21.72 -5.49
CA PRO A 88 -42.71 21.98 -4.11
C PRO A 88 -42.06 20.78 -3.39
N ALA A 89 -41.18 21.12 -2.44
CA ALA A 89 -40.18 20.24 -1.84
C ALA A 89 -40.76 19.09 -0.98
N PRO A 90 -40.19 17.86 -1.09
CA PRO A 90 -40.39 16.79 -0.11
C PRO A 90 -39.62 17.04 1.20
N PRO A 91 -39.97 16.34 2.31
CA PRO A 91 -39.37 16.54 3.65
C PRO A 91 -37.85 16.31 3.67
N PRO A 92 -37.12 16.88 4.65
CA PRO A 92 -35.66 16.90 4.66
C PRO A 92 -35.10 15.46 4.71
N PRO A 93 -34.18 15.08 3.81
CA PRO A 93 -33.51 13.79 3.90
C PRO A 93 -32.53 13.77 5.08
N ALA A 94 -32.42 12.60 5.72
CA ALA A 94 -31.38 12.28 6.69
C ALA A 94 -30.01 12.76 6.17
N ALA A 95 -29.20 13.31 7.08
CA ALA A 95 -27.95 13.99 6.79
C ALA A 95 -27.14 13.27 5.71
N ARG A 96 -27.05 13.89 4.52
CA ARG A 96 -26.16 13.44 3.45
C ARG A 96 -24.73 13.50 3.96
N ALA A 97 -24.02 12.38 3.87
CA ALA A 97 -22.57 12.35 4.05
C ALA A 97 -21.92 13.45 3.19
N PRO A 98 -20.86 14.11 3.65
CA PRO A 98 -20.24 15.21 2.92
C PRO A 98 -19.84 14.74 1.53
N ALA A 99 -20.48 15.32 0.51
CA ALA A 99 -20.16 15.10 -0.88
C ALA A 99 -18.89 15.90 -1.23
N GLY A 100 -17.76 15.43 -0.72
CA GLY A 100 -16.45 15.95 -1.07
C GLY A 100 -15.97 15.40 -2.42
N PHE A 101 -14.93 16.02 -2.94
CA PHE A 101 -14.18 15.52 -4.10
C PHE A 101 -13.70 14.08 -3.83
N GLY A 102 -14.00 13.14 -4.74
CA GLY A 102 -13.64 11.72 -4.61
C GLY A 102 -14.69 10.81 -3.97
N ALA A 103 -15.76 11.34 -3.37
CA ALA A 103 -16.79 10.52 -2.69
C ALA A 103 -17.60 9.60 -3.62
N GLY A 104 -17.61 9.89 -4.93
CA GLY A 104 -18.23 9.04 -5.95
C GLY A 104 -17.28 8.06 -6.66
N GLN A 105 -15.97 8.14 -6.39
CA GLN A 105 -14.93 7.35 -7.06
C GLN A 105 -14.40 6.22 -6.17
N LEU A 106 -14.62 6.29 -4.86
CA LEU A 106 -14.42 5.15 -3.98
C LEU A 106 -15.55 4.16 -4.22
N PRO A 107 -15.25 2.87 -4.48
CA PRO A 107 -16.25 1.82 -4.44
C PRO A 107 -17.00 1.96 -3.11
N ARG A 108 -18.30 2.25 -3.18
CA ARG A 108 -19.16 2.23 -2.00
C ARG A 108 -18.99 0.82 -1.44
N PRO A 109 -18.52 0.64 -0.19
CA PRO A 109 -18.48 -0.69 0.39
C PRO A 109 -19.92 -1.18 0.35
N ALA A 110 -20.20 -2.11 -0.59
CA ALA A 110 -21.47 -2.81 -0.65
C ALA A 110 -21.61 -3.40 0.73
N THR A 111 -22.62 -2.96 1.49
CA THR A 111 -22.90 -3.29 2.88
C THR A 111 -22.17 -4.55 3.27
N SER A 112 -20.93 -4.40 3.73
CA SER A 112 -20.08 -5.55 3.95
C SER A 112 -20.60 -6.08 5.25
N THR A 113 -21.51 -7.05 5.17
CA THR A 113 -21.75 -7.99 6.26
C THR A 113 -20.35 -8.30 6.77
N PRO A 114 -19.99 -7.92 8.01
CA PRO A 114 -18.69 -8.23 8.56
C PRO A 114 -18.49 -9.72 8.27
N ALA A 115 -17.48 -10.04 7.46
CA ALA A 115 -17.23 -11.41 7.09
C ALA A 115 -17.04 -12.15 8.42
N GLU A 116 -18.04 -12.93 8.81
CA GLU A 116 -18.04 -13.65 10.07
C GLU A 116 -16.75 -14.48 10.05
N PRO A 117 -15.81 -14.24 10.97
CA PRO A 117 -14.54 -14.94 10.94
C PRO A 117 -14.82 -16.43 11.06
N ASP A 118 -14.22 -17.23 10.19
CA ASP A 118 -14.35 -18.69 10.21
C ASP A 118 -13.92 -19.21 11.59
N ARG A 119 -14.89 -19.58 12.43
CA ARG A 119 -14.66 -19.97 13.82
C ARG A 119 -14.87 -21.47 13.96
N ILE A 120 -13.81 -22.15 14.33
CA ILE A 120 -13.78 -23.59 14.54
C ILE A 120 -13.55 -23.85 16.03
N THR A 121 -14.48 -24.57 16.67
CA THR A 121 -14.30 -25.04 18.04
C THR A 121 -13.94 -26.51 17.97
N ALA A 122 -12.81 -26.90 18.54
CA ALA A 122 -12.32 -28.28 18.48
C ALA A 122 -11.70 -28.71 19.80
N GLN A 123 -11.66 -30.02 20.04
CA GLN A 123 -11.02 -30.60 21.22
C GLN A 123 -9.61 -31.05 20.88
N VAL A 124 -8.66 -30.77 21.76
CA VAL A 124 -7.26 -31.19 21.61
C VAL A 124 -7.14 -32.65 22.03
N ALA A 125 -6.62 -33.49 21.16
CA ALA A 125 -6.27 -34.87 21.49
C ALA A 125 -4.85 -34.96 22.06
N VAL A 126 -3.89 -34.28 21.43
CA VAL A 126 -2.48 -34.29 21.82
C VAL A 126 -1.86 -32.92 21.56
N ALA A 127 -0.99 -32.47 22.46
CA ALA A 127 -0.11 -31.32 22.23
C ALA A 127 1.33 -31.77 22.53
N ILE A 128 2.22 -31.59 21.56
CA ILE A 128 3.63 -31.98 21.66
C ILE A 128 4.51 -30.80 21.30
N GLU A 129 5.46 -30.51 22.17
CA GLU A 129 6.50 -29.53 21.91
C GLU A 129 7.49 -30.10 20.90
N ARG A 130 7.76 -29.33 19.85
CA ARG A 130 8.70 -29.71 18.78
C ARG A 130 10.01 -28.96 18.93
N GLU A 131 9.90 -27.68 19.25
CA GLU A 131 11.01 -26.77 19.55
C GLU A 131 10.60 -25.92 20.76
N PRO A 132 11.54 -25.27 21.46
CA PRO A 132 11.22 -24.44 22.62
C PRO A 132 10.13 -23.41 22.33
N GLY A 133 8.94 -23.60 22.90
CA GLY A 133 7.77 -22.74 22.68
C GLY A 133 7.02 -22.97 21.37
N ILE A 134 7.41 -23.93 20.53
CA ILE A 134 6.69 -24.31 19.31
C ILE A 134 6.00 -25.65 19.54
N TRP A 135 4.66 -25.62 19.49
CA TRP A 135 3.82 -26.78 19.74
C TRP A 135 3.14 -27.26 18.46
N LEU A 136 3.05 -28.58 18.32
CA LEU A 136 2.21 -29.25 17.35
C LEU A 136 1.01 -29.85 18.09
N LEU A 137 -0.18 -29.44 17.70
CA LEU A 137 -1.43 -29.92 18.26
C LEU A 137 -2.08 -30.87 17.27
N THR A 138 -2.57 -31.98 17.80
CA THR A 138 -3.47 -32.89 17.09
C THR A 138 -4.84 -32.76 17.75
N LEU A 139 -5.84 -32.42 16.97
CA LEU A 139 -7.24 -32.34 17.40
C LEU A 139 -7.88 -33.74 17.35
N GLU A 140 -9.05 -33.90 17.98
CA GLU A 140 -9.78 -35.18 18.00
C GLU A 140 -10.23 -35.67 16.62
N ASP A 141 -10.47 -34.74 15.68
CA ASP A 141 -10.79 -35.04 14.28
C ASP A 141 -9.56 -35.47 13.45
N GLY A 142 -8.38 -35.48 14.05
CA GLY A 142 -7.11 -35.82 13.41
C GLY A 142 -6.42 -34.65 12.71
N ALA A 143 -7.01 -33.45 12.69
CA ALA A 143 -6.37 -32.27 12.13
C ALA A 143 -5.15 -31.87 12.96
N GLN A 144 -4.05 -31.51 12.27
CA GLN A 144 -2.80 -31.13 12.92
C GLN A 144 -2.50 -29.65 12.71
N TRP A 145 -2.16 -28.95 13.78
CA TRP A 145 -1.94 -27.51 13.81
C TRP A 145 -0.61 -27.20 14.47
N ALA A 146 0.26 -26.47 13.78
CA ALA A 146 1.55 -26.05 14.32
C ALA A 146 1.51 -24.58 14.70
N PHE A 147 2.14 -24.25 15.82
CA PHE A 147 2.37 -22.87 16.23
C PHE A 147 3.32 -22.19 15.24
N VAL A 148 3.00 -20.95 14.88
CA VAL A 148 3.83 -20.14 13.97
C VAL A 148 4.93 -19.44 14.73
N ASP A 149 4.61 -18.95 15.93
CA ASP A 149 5.52 -18.19 16.80
C ASP A 149 5.77 -18.96 18.09
N SER A 150 6.97 -18.80 18.66
CA SER A 150 7.29 -19.40 19.96
C SER A 150 6.53 -18.71 21.08
N VAL A 151 5.98 -19.52 21.98
CA VAL A 151 5.29 -19.04 23.18
C VAL A 151 6.26 -18.88 24.34
N PRO A 152 6.02 -17.89 25.24
CA PRO A 152 6.81 -17.77 26.45
C PRO A 152 6.63 -18.99 27.36
N PRO A 153 7.60 -19.29 28.25
CA PRO A 153 7.52 -20.42 29.17
C PRO A 153 6.31 -20.39 30.12
N SER A 154 5.70 -19.21 30.30
CA SER A 154 4.49 -19.03 31.12
C SER A 154 3.20 -19.45 30.42
N TYR A 155 3.24 -19.77 29.12
CA TYR A 155 2.07 -20.21 28.37
C TYR A 155 1.73 -21.66 28.73
N ASP A 156 0.48 -21.92 29.13
CA ASP A 156 0.01 -23.28 29.41
C ASP A 156 -0.58 -23.89 28.13
N PRO A 157 0.09 -24.85 27.48
CA PRO A 157 -0.43 -25.47 26.27
C PRO A 157 -1.73 -26.24 26.56
N PRO A 158 -2.67 -26.30 25.61
CA PRO A 158 -3.92 -27.01 25.81
C PRO A 158 -3.68 -28.51 25.98
N ARG A 159 -4.12 -29.03 27.12
CA ARG A 159 -4.04 -30.46 27.44
C ARG A 159 -5.11 -31.25 26.68
N ARG A 160 -4.88 -32.56 26.58
CA ARG A 160 -5.84 -33.51 26.02
C ARG A 160 -7.24 -33.34 26.63
N GLY A 161 -8.26 -33.34 25.79
CA GLY A 161 -9.67 -33.18 26.15
C GLY A 161 -10.10 -31.73 26.42
N LYS A 162 -9.26 -30.74 26.13
CA LYS A 162 -9.63 -29.33 26.27
C LYS A 162 -10.08 -28.74 24.94
N ALA A 163 -11.13 -27.92 25.00
CA ALA A 163 -11.62 -27.18 23.85
C ALA A 163 -10.71 -25.97 23.56
N VAL A 164 -10.39 -25.79 22.28
CA VAL A 164 -9.69 -24.64 21.73
C VAL A 164 -10.56 -24.01 20.64
N GLU A 165 -10.49 -22.68 20.55
CA GLU A 165 -11.15 -21.93 19.49
C GLU A 165 -10.12 -21.47 18.47
N LEU A 166 -10.30 -21.85 17.22
CA LEU A 166 -9.52 -21.37 16.09
C LEU A 166 -10.35 -20.35 15.32
N LEU A 167 -9.80 -19.15 15.13
CA LEU A 167 -10.43 -18.08 14.36
C LEU A 167 -9.63 -17.84 13.08
N GLY A 168 -10.29 -17.96 11.93
CA GLY A 168 -9.72 -17.64 10.64
C GLY A 168 -9.38 -16.16 10.53
N THR A 169 -8.21 -15.88 9.97
CA THR A 169 -7.73 -14.53 9.69
C THR A 169 -7.80 -14.25 8.18
N ALA A 170 -7.88 -12.97 7.80
CA ALA A 170 -8.00 -12.57 6.38
C ALA A 170 -6.84 -13.03 5.47
N LEU A 171 -5.69 -13.42 6.04
CA LEU A 171 -4.50 -13.86 5.31
C LEU A 171 -4.32 -15.39 5.31
N GLY A 172 -5.38 -16.16 5.60
CA GLY A 172 -5.37 -17.63 5.53
C GLY A 172 -4.67 -18.33 6.71
N GLY A 173 -4.26 -17.59 7.74
CA GLY A 173 -3.80 -18.15 9.02
C GLY A 173 -4.96 -18.29 10.01
N TYR A 174 -4.74 -19.04 11.09
CA TYR A 174 -5.70 -19.17 12.18
C TYR A 174 -5.12 -18.64 13.49
N LEU A 175 -5.98 -18.05 14.31
CA LEU A 175 -5.66 -17.61 15.66
C LEU A 175 -6.31 -18.56 16.65
N MET A 176 -5.50 -19.30 17.40
CA MET A 176 -5.97 -20.20 18.44
C MET A 176 -6.12 -19.45 19.78
N ARG A 177 -7.28 -19.56 20.42
CA ARG A 177 -7.55 -19.09 21.79
C ARG A 177 -7.84 -20.28 22.70
N TYR A 178 -7.26 -20.23 23.89
CA TYR A 178 -7.40 -21.29 24.88
C TYR A 178 -7.39 -20.70 26.30
N ALA A 179 -8.33 -21.12 27.14
CA ALA A 179 -8.41 -20.79 28.57
C ALA A 179 -8.24 -19.29 28.92
N GLY A 180 -8.72 -18.38 28.07
CA GLY A 180 -8.57 -16.93 28.27
C GLY A 180 -7.14 -16.40 28.10
N GLN A 181 -6.19 -17.24 27.70
CA GLN A 181 -4.81 -16.85 27.40
C GLN A 181 -4.73 -16.03 26.11
N ARG A 182 -3.55 -15.46 25.85
CA ARG A 182 -3.25 -14.77 24.60
C ARG A 182 -3.53 -15.68 23.40
N GLY A 183 -4.09 -15.10 22.34
CA GLY A 183 -4.26 -15.81 21.07
C GLY A 183 -2.90 -16.10 20.43
N ILE A 184 -2.70 -17.32 19.95
CA ILE A 184 -1.47 -17.75 19.27
C ILE A 184 -1.78 -18.04 17.81
N ARG A 185 -0.90 -17.61 16.90
CA ARG A 185 -1.03 -17.92 15.48
C ARG A 185 -0.66 -19.37 15.23
N VAL A 186 -1.54 -20.07 14.53
CA VAL A 186 -1.37 -21.46 14.14
C VAL A 186 -1.65 -21.63 12.66
N HIS A 187 -0.99 -22.61 12.06
CA HIS A 187 -1.26 -23.02 10.69
C HIS A 187 -1.55 -24.51 10.66
N ARG A 188 -2.40 -24.92 9.72
CA ARG A 188 -2.76 -26.31 9.55
C ARG A 188 -1.64 -27.04 8.81
N VAL A 189 -1.21 -28.17 9.36
CA VAL A 189 -0.17 -29.04 8.80
C VAL A 189 -0.80 -30.26 8.11
N ARG A 190 -1.93 -30.77 8.62
CA ARG A 190 -2.65 -31.93 8.08
C ARG A 190 -4.16 -31.82 8.28
#